data_AF-A0A920TW23-F1
#
_entry.id   AF-A0A920TW23-F1
#
_cell.length_a   1.000
_cell.length_b   1.000
_cell.length_c   1.000
_cell.angle_alpha   90.00
_cell.angle_beta   90.00
_cell.angle_gamma   90.00
#
_symmetry.space_group_name_H-M   'P 1'
#
loop_
_entity.id
_entity.type
_entity.pdbx_description
1 polymer ?
#
loop_
_entity_poly.entity_id
_entity_poly.type
_entity_poly.pdbx_seq_one_letter_code
_entity_poly.pdbx_strand_id
1 'polypeptide(L)' 'MVIEWARNILNLDANSSELDPDTKHPVIHIMADQEDVTDKGGTMRLGSYFCEPVEGTITSRAYRDPL' A
#
# COMPACT_ATOMS: atom_id res chain seq x y z
N MET A 1 -1.54 7.45 -7.02
CA MET A 1 -0.18 8.00 -6.82
C MET A 1 0.90 6.97 -7.16
N VAL A 2 1.00 5.82 -6.49
CA VAL A 2 2.07 4.81 -6.74
C VAL A 2 2.12 4.35 -8.21
N ILE A 3 0.98 3.95 -8.79
CA ILE A 3 0.89 3.51 -10.19
C ILE A 3 1.35 4.61 -11.16
N GLU A 4 0.87 5.84 -10.97
CA GLU A 4 1.20 6.97 -11.85
C GLU A 4 2.69 7.31 -11.80
N TRP A 5 3.27 7.36 -10.60
CA TRP A 5 4.69 7.62 -10.44
C TRP A 5 5.55 6.52 -11.09
N ALA A 6 5.20 5.24 -10.91
CA ALA A 6 5.90 4.13 -11.54
C ALA A 6 5.82 4.18 -13.08
N ARG A 7 4.68 4.58 -13.64
CA ARG A 7 4.52 4.74 -15.09
C ARG A 7 5.33 5.92 -15.63
N ASN A 8 5.28 7.07 -14.98
CA ASN A 8 5.83 8.31 -15.54
C ASN A 8 7.32 8.51 -15.21
N ILE A 9 7.79 8.04 -14.06
CA ILE A 9 9.17 8.25 -13.62
C ILE A 9 10.04 7.03 -13.90
N LEU A 10 9.53 5.82 -13.63
CA LEU A 10 10.27 4.57 -13.85
C LEU A 10 10.02 3.95 -15.24
N ASN A 11 9.06 4.47 -16.01
CA ASN A 11 8.65 3.93 -17.31
C ASN A 11 8.22 2.45 -17.24
N LEU A 12 7.57 2.06 -16.15
CA LEU A 12 7.04 0.71 -15.97
C LEU A 12 5.57 0.65 -16.36
N ASP A 13 5.14 -0.47 -16.95
CA ASP A 13 3.72 -0.79 -17.14
C ASP A 13 3.09 -1.27 -15.82
N ALA A 14 3.10 -0.39 -14.83
CA ALA A 14 2.68 -0.68 -13.47
C ALA A 14 1.17 -0.61 -13.31
N ASN A 15 0.57 -1.54 -12.57
CA ASN A 15 -0.84 -1.49 -12.24
C ASN A 15 -1.15 -2.15 -10.88
N SER A 16 -2.42 -2.11 -10.47
CA SER A 16 -2.95 -2.94 -9.39
C SER A 16 -3.40 -4.29 -9.95
N SER A 17 -3.07 -5.39 -9.28
CA SER A 17 -3.60 -6.71 -9.69
C SER A 17 -5.11 -6.83 -9.55
N GLU A 18 -5.75 -5.98 -8.74
CA GLU A 18 -7.20 -5.91 -8.63
C GLU A 18 -7.86 -5.36 -9.92
N LEU A 19 -7.19 -4.43 -10.60
CA LEU A 19 -7.73 -3.77 -11.81
C LEU A 19 -7.25 -4.45 -13.09
N ASP A 20 -6.04 -5.00 -13.06
CA ASP A 20 -5.36 -5.63 -14.20
C ASP A 20 -4.53 -6.82 -13.69
N PRO A 21 -5.12 -8.02 -13.63
CA PRO A 21 -4.46 -9.22 -13.12
C PRO A 21 -3.25 -9.66 -13.96
N ASP A 22 -3.19 -9.27 -15.24
CA ASP A 22 -2.14 -9.66 -16.18
C ASP A 22 -0.98 -8.64 -16.23
N THR A 23 -1.02 -7.60 -15.38
CA THR A 23 0.04 -6.58 -15.33
C THR A 23 1.41 -7.21 -15.04
N LYS A 24 2.42 -6.81 -15.80
CA LYS A 24 3.81 -7.29 -15.59
C LYS A 24 4.46 -6.68 -14.35
N HIS A 25 3.88 -5.61 -13.80
CA HIS A 25 4.41 -4.87 -12.67
C HIS A 25 3.30 -4.55 -11.65
N PRO A 26 2.85 -5.53 -10.85
CA PRO A 26 1.79 -5.34 -9.86
C PRO A 26 2.31 -4.57 -8.64
N VAL A 27 2.33 -3.24 -8.72
CA VAL A 27 2.82 -2.35 -7.65
C VAL A 27 1.82 -2.20 -6.50
N ILE A 28 0.58 -2.64 -6.69
CA ILE A 28 -0.45 -2.81 -5.66
C ILE A 28 -0.97 -4.24 -5.79
N HIS A 29 -0.92 -4.99 -4.70
CA HIS A 29 -1.35 -6.39 -4.65
C HIS A 29 -1.92 -6.72 -3.27
N ILE A 30 -2.80 -7.72 -3.20
CA ILE A 30 -3.16 -8.37 -1.94
C ILE A 30 -1.93 -9.10 -1.37
N MET A 31 -1.82 -9.25 -0.05
CA MET A 31 -0.73 -10.07 0.49
C MET A 31 -0.94 -11.53 0.11
N ALA A 32 0.14 -12.25 -0.24
CA ALA A 32 0.05 -13.65 -0.69
C ALA A 32 -0.73 -14.54 0.30
N ASP A 33 -0.47 -14.36 1.59
CA ASP A 33 -1.14 -15.10 2.68
C ASP A 33 -2.66 -14.79 2.80
N GLN A 34 -3.16 -13.78 2.07
CA GLN A 34 -4.56 -13.35 2.06
C GLN A 34 -5.29 -13.66 0.75
N GLU A 35 -4.62 -14.25 -0.26
CA GLU A 35 -5.22 -14.56 -1.57
C GLU A 35 -6.39 -15.55 -1.46
N ASP A 36 -6.20 -16.64 -0.71
CA ASP A 36 -7.20 -17.70 -0.53
C ASP A 36 -8.18 -17.44 0.64
N VAL A 37 -8.02 -16.32 1.35
CA VAL A 37 -8.88 -15.97 2.49
C VAL A 37 -10.18 -15.39 1.98
N THR A 38 -11.24 -16.22 1.95
CA THR A 38 -12.56 -15.84 1.44
C THR A 38 -13.44 -15.14 2.50
N ASP A 39 -13.29 -15.49 3.77
CA ASP A 39 -13.95 -14.80 4.89
C ASP A 39 -13.05 -13.69 5.45
N LYS A 40 -13.12 -12.52 4.81
CA LYS A 40 -12.27 -11.35 5.13
C LYS A 40 -12.80 -10.53 6.30
N GLY A 41 -13.92 -10.91 6.92
CA GLY A 41 -14.59 -10.12 7.95
C GLY A 41 -13.68 -9.68 9.11
N GLY A 42 -12.82 -10.59 9.61
CA GLY A 42 -11.89 -10.33 10.71
C GLY A 42 -10.44 -9.99 10.31
N THR A 43 -10.08 -10.12 9.03
CA THR A 43 -8.71 -9.90 8.54
C THR A 43 -8.54 -8.58 7.81
N MET A 44 -9.64 -7.89 7.49
CA MET A 44 -9.62 -6.52 7.00
C MET A 44 -9.02 -5.57 8.04
N ARG A 45 -8.19 -4.64 7.57
CA ARG A 45 -7.62 -3.58 8.42
C ARG A 45 -8.67 -2.50 8.66
N LEU A 46 -9.35 -2.57 9.80
CA LEU A 46 -10.41 -1.65 10.23
C LEU A 46 -10.11 -1.06 11.61
N GLY A 47 -10.49 0.20 11.83
CA GLY A 47 -10.31 0.89 13.12
C GLY A 47 -8.89 1.41 13.35
N SER A 48 -8.57 1.71 14.62
CA SER A 48 -7.23 2.15 15.00
C SER A 48 -6.23 1.01 14.85
N TYR A 49 -5.07 1.34 14.28
CA TYR A 49 -4.00 0.39 14.08
C TYR A 49 -2.68 1.07 14.44
N PHE A 50 -1.77 0.31 15.06
CA PHE A 50 -0.45 0.82 15.41
C PHE A 50 0.30 1.26 14.15
N CYS A 51 0.55 2.56 14.05
CA CYS A 51 1.29 3.16 12.96
C CYS A 51 2.49 3.87 13.57
N GLU A 52 3.69 3.37 13.27
CA GLU A 52 4.94 3.98 13.69
C GLU A 52 5.50 4.82 12.54
N PRO A 53 5.53 6.16 12.65
CA PRO A 53 6.13 7.00 11.63
C PRO A 53 7.62 6.73 11.50
N VAL A 54 8.07 6.51 10.26
CA VAL A 54 9.50 6.35 9.96
C VAL A 54 10.25 7.64 10.26
N GLU A 55 11.34 7.54 11.02
CA GLU A 55 12.16 8.68 11.42
C GLU A 55 12.69 9.48 10.23
N GLY A 56 12.79 10.81 10.40
CA GLY A 56 13.26 11.73 9.35
C GLY A 56 12.22 12.05 8.27
N THR A 57 11.05 11.40 8.25
CA THR A 57 9.98 11.73 7.28
C THR A 57 9.20 12.99 7.68
N ILE A 58 8.48 13.57 6.71
CA ILE A 58 7.53 14.67 6.97
C ILE A 58 6.48 14.22 8.01
N THR A 59 5.97 13.00 7.87
CA THR A 59 5.02 12.41 8.83
C THR A 59 5.61 12.30 10.22
N SER A 60 6.84 11.79 10.38
CA SER A 60 7.48 11.73 11.70
C SER A 60 7.64 13.11 12.33
N ARG A 61 7.94 14.17 11.56
CA ARG A 61 7.99 15.54 12.10
C ARG A 61 6.61 16.05 12.54
N ALA A 62 5.58 15.80 11.74
CA ALA A 62 4.22 16.26 12.05
C ALA A 62 3.62 15.62 13.32
N TYR A 63 4.04 14.40 13.67
CA TYR A 63 3.50 13.63 14.80
C TYR A 63 4.44 13.51 16.01
N ARG A 64 5.67 14.06 15.94
CA ARG A 64 6.62 14.09 17.07
C ARG A 64 6.72 15.46 17.76
N ASP A 65 6.00 16.47 17.30
CA ASP A 65 5.87 17.72 18.05
C ASP A 65 5.04 17.46 19.32
N PRO A 66 5.51 17.87 20.50
CA PRO A 66 4.68 17.81 21.70
C PRO A 66 3.48 18.75 21.49
N LEU A 67 2.27 18.22 21.68
CA LEU A 67 1.05 19.02 21.75
C LEU A 67 1.16 20.09 22.85
#